data_AF-A0AAV2F2J7-F1
#
_entry.id   AF-A0AAV2F2J7-F1
#
_cell.length_a   1.000
_cell.length_b   1.000
_cell.length_c   1.000
_cell.angle_alpha   90.00
_cell.angle_beta   90.00
_cell.angle_gamma   90.00
#
_symmetry.space_group_name_H-M   'P 1'
#
loop_
_entity.id
_entity.type
_entity.pdbx_description
1 polymer ?
#
loop_
_entity_poly.entity_id
_entity_poly.type
_entity_poly.pdbx_seq_one_letter_code
_entity_poly.pdbx_strand_id
1 'polypeptide(L)'
;MSFPAERMRAMYRNPLWQVKSVLDMRHGGHYKVYNLCIEQSYDPSHFHSRVEAFPVDDNHVPALPMIKLFCENVDSWLFQDPKNLAVIHCMAGKGRTGLMVCVYLVYCGMTAEDALQLYASKRTTNNQGVSIPSQRRYVQYWASALSFPRGINNGLPDVNLPPSCSRELRRIRLYDIVNTDFVFFVVSELQEIPGQLYRPSVEVAKGSCRQVRQGYHRTYSPRYYISFVEDDEDGKTSDSDHQEPHVVVQMDTESSIIYQKTCLDHYFEKPVELSGDIRIIFYEKMIGGRLFYICFNTSFIKNSLLQFTPGDLDKLGKRGRLMCGPSFCLELTFGPANSKCSELPFVSNVDFSDGLEEM
;
A
#
# COMPACT_ATOMS: atom_id res chain seq x y z
N MET A 1 8.90 9.16 -17.01
CA MET A 1 10.36 9.34 -17.26
C MET A 1 11.18 9.14 -15.98
N SER A 2 12.51 9.18 -16.05
CA SER A 2 13.39 9.29 -14.86
C SER A 2 13.59 10.75 -14.44
N PHE A 3 14.13 10.97 -13.24
CA PHE A 3 14.28 12.30 -12.64
C PHE A 3 15.09 13.27 -13.54
N PRO A 4 14.56 14.47 -13.86
CA PRO A 4 15.29 15.50 -14.56
C PRO A 4 16.31 16.13 -13.61
N ALA A 5 17.58 15.83 -13.83
CA ALA A 5 18.65 16.14 -12.90
C ALA A 5 19.34 17.47 -13.24
N GLU A 6 19.77 18.17 -12.19
CA GLU A 6 20.60 19.35 -12.27
C GLU A 6 22.03 19.07 -11.78
N ARG A 7 22.96 19.98 -12.10
CA ARG A 7 24.34 19.98 -11.61
C ARG A 7 25.05 18.64 -11.85
N MET A 8 25.85 18.17 -10.89
CA MET A 8 26.64 16.94 -11.00
C MET A 8 25.80 15.70 -11.31
N ARG A 9 24.52 15.66 -10.92
CA ARG A 9 23.65 14.51 -11.20
C ARG A 9 23.27 14.41 -12.68
N ALA A 10 23.28 15.53 -13.41
CA ALA A 10 23.04 15.55 -14.86
C ALA A 10 24.14 14.83 -15.66
N MET A 11 25.30 14.53 -15.06
CA MET A 11 26.35 13.77 -15.74
C MET A 11 26.01 12.29 -15.94
N TYR A 12 25.10 11.74 -15.12
CA TYR A 12 24.71 10.32 -15.18
C TYR A 12 23.19 10.09 -15.16
N ARG A 13 22.39 11.16 -15.21
CA ARG A 13 20.92 11.16 -15.33
C ARG A 13 20.51 12.16 -16.42
N ASN A 14 19.23 12.14 -16.80
CA ASN A 14 18.70 13.05 -17.81
C ASN A 14 18.89 14.51 -17.36
N PRO A 15 19.70 15.33 -18.07
CA PRO A 15 19.84 16.74 -17.75
C PRO A 15 18.49 17.46 -17.85
N LEU A 16 18.12 18.23 -16.83
CA LEU A 16 16.83 18.93 -16.78
C LEU A 16 16.60 19.80 -18.01
N TRP A 17 17.63 20.54 -18.46
CA TRP A 17 17.54 21.42 -19.62
C TRP A 17 17.24 20.66 -20.93
N GLN A 18 17.74 19.43 -21.08
CA GLN A 18 17.42 18.58 -22.24
C GLN A 18 15.99 18.08 -22.18
N VAL A 19 15.53 17.65 -20.99
CA VAL A 19 14.14 17.24 -20.77
C VAL A 19 13.18 18.38 -21.11
N LYS A 20 13.45 19.58 -20.57
CA LYS A 20 12.69 20.80 -20.89
C LYS A 20 12.67 21.09 -22.38
N SER A 21 13.83 21.09 -23.03
CA SER A 21 13.95 21.37 -24.48
C SER A 21 13.11 20.41 -25.32
N VAL A 22 13.16 19.10 -25.03
CA VAL A 22 12.38 18.08 -25.75
C VAL A 22 10.88 18.26 -25.52
N LEU A 23 10.45 18.54 -24.29
CA LEU A 23 9.04 18.74 -23.96
C LEU A 23 8.49 20.02 -24.59
N ASP A 24 9.23 21.12 -24.52
CA ASP A 24 8.85 22.40 -25.13
C ASP A 24 8.76 22.29 -26.66
N MET A 25 9.72 21.60 -27.29
CA MET A 25 9.76 21.42 -28.74
C MET A 25 8.61 20.53 -29.26
N ARG A 26 8.25 19.46 -28.53
CA ARG A 26 7.25 18.47 -28.99
C ARG A 26 5.84 18.72 -28.48
N HIS A 27 5.71 19.32 -27.30
CA HIS A 27 4.46 19.46 -26.55
C HIS A 27 4.33 20.84 -25.90
N GLY A 28 4.92 21.89 -26.49
CA GLY A 28 4.88 23.25 -25.95
C GLY A 28 3.46 23.69 -25.56
N GLY A 29 3.29 24.13 -24.31
CA GLY A 29 1.99 24.52 -23.75
C GLY A 29 1.08 23.36 -23.30
N HIS A 30 1.36 22.13 -23.74
CA HIS A 30 0.49 20.96 -23.58
C HIS A 30 1.13 19.84 -22.74
N TYR A 31 2.03 20.15 -21.81
CA TYR A 31 2.51 19.14 -20.85
C TYR A 31 2.45 19.63 -19.42
N LYS A 32 2.17 18.69 -18.51
CA LYS A 32 2.23 18.85 -17.05
C LYS A 32 3.06 17.73 -16.45
N VAL A 33 3.94 18.06 -15.52
CA VAL A 33 4.90 17.12 -14.92
C VAL A 33 4.42 16.70 -13.52
N TYR A 34 4.49 15.41 -13.23
CA TYR A 34 4.13 14.86 -11.92
C TYR A 34 5.37 14.25 -11.28
N ASN A 35 5.85 14.88 -10.20
CA ASN A 35 7.02 14.45 -9.44
C ASN A 35 6.60 13.55 -8.28
N LEU A 36 7.04 12.29 -8.32
CA LEU A 36 6.76 11.30 -7.27
C LEU A 36 7.84 11.22 -6.18
N CYS A 37 8.91 12.00 -6.29
CA CYS A 37 10.01 11.97 -5.34
C CYS A 37 9.72 12.86 -4.13
N ILE A 38 9.73 12.28 -2.92
CA ILE A 38 9.82 13.07 -1.68
C ILE A 38 11.25 13.58 -1.45
N GLU A 39 12.23 12.78 -1.87
CA GLU A 39 13.65 13.00 -1.57
C GLU A 39 14.30 14.06 -2.48
N GLN A 40 13.62 14.50 -3.54
CA GLN A 40 14.13 15.48 -4.50
C GLN A 40 13.02 16.30 -5.14
N SER A 41 13.30 17.58 -5.31
CA SER A 41 12.51 18.54 -6.08
C SER A 41 13.45 19.42 -6.93
N TYR A 42 12.85 20.24 -7.79
CA TYR A 42 13.49 21.26 -8.61
C TYR A 42 12.51 22.42 -8.73
N ASP A 43 12.99 23.60 -9.16
CA ASP A 43 12.12 24.77 -9.35
C ASP A 43 11.05 24.46 -10.41
N PRO A 44 9.74 24.53 -10.08
CA PRO A 44 8.65 24.33 -11.03
C PRO A 44 8.69 25.29 -12.23
N SER A 45 9.32 26.47 -12.09
CA SER A 45 9.46 27.45 -13.17
C SER A 45 10.15 26.87 -14.42
N HIS A 46 11.01 25.87 -14.23
CA HIS A 46 11.67 25.15 -15.32
C HIS A 46 10.69 24.46 -16.28
N PHE A 47 9.49 24.13 -15.82
CA PHE A 47 8.43 23.51 -16.61
C PHE A 47 7.18 24.40 -16.65
N HIS A 48 7.40 25.73 -16.72
CA HIS A 48 6.34 26.74 -16.81
C HIS A 48 5.35 26.67 -15.64
N SER A 49 5.83 26.32 -14.45
CA SER A 49 5.04 26.11 -13.23
C SER A 49 3.94 25.05 -13.36
N ARG A 50 4.01 24.17 -14.38
CA ARG A 50 3.11 23.01 -14.56
C ARG A 50 3.73 21.76 -13.96
N VAL A 51 4.04 21.80 -12.66
CA VAL A 51 4.59 20.67 -11.90
C VAL A 51 3.75 20.41 -10.67
N GLU A 52 3.31 19.17 -10.49
CA GLU A 52 2.61 18.72 -9.28
C GLU A 52 3.47 17.70 -8.53
N ALA A 53 3.44 17.76 -7.21
CA ALA A 53 4.14 16.82 -6.36
C ALA A 53 3.16 15.81 -5.75
N PHE A 54 3.44 14.52 -5.96
CA PHE A 54 2.76 13.39 -5.31
C PHE A 54 3.82 12.55 -4.59
N PRO A 55 4.32 13.03 -3.45
CA PRO A 55 5.53 12.50 -2.83
C PRO A 55 5.34 11.07 -2.30
N VAL A 56 6.17 10.14 -2.78
CA VAL A 56 6.20 8.74 -2.33
C VAL A 56 7.64 8.34 -2.02
N ASP A 57 7.85 7.73 -0.85
CA ASP A 57 9.13 7.15 -0.46
C ASP A 57 9.65 6.12 -1.48
N ASP A 58 10.97 6.06 -1.65
CA ASP A 58 11.55 5.10 -2.59
C ASP A 58 11.30 3.65 -2.15
N ASN A 59 10.76 2.85 -3.08
CA ASN A 59 10.31 1.48 -2.83
C ASN A 59 9.15 1.36 -1.81
N HIS A 60 8.41 2.45 -1.55
CA HIS A 60 7.14 2.40 -0.84
C HIS A 60 5.95 2.36 -1.81
N VAL A 61 4.77 2.30 -1.22
CA VAL A 61 3.44 2.42 -1.82
C VAL A 61 2.78 3.74 -1.36
N PRO A 62 2.03 4.44 -2.22
CA PRO A 62 1.26 5.62 -1.83
C PRO A 62 -0.02 5.21 -1.09
N ALA A 63 -0.56 6.13 -0.29
CA ALA A 63 -1.89 5.96 0.31
C ALA A 63 -2.99 6.00 -0.77
N LEU A 64 -4.06 5.21 -0.61
CA LEU A 64 -5.16 5.16 -1.58
C LEU A 64 -5.83 6.53 -1.85
N PRO A 65 -6.04 7.41 -0.85
CA PRO A 65 -6.54 8.77 -1.11
C PRO A 65 -5.61 9.59 -2.01
N MET A 66 -4.29 9.41 -1.90
CA MET A 66 -3.31 10.06 -2.79
C MET A 66 -3.41 9.51 -4.22
N ILE A 67 -3.67 8.21 -4.38
CA ILE A 67 -3.91 7.60 -5.71
C ILE A 67 -5.15 8.20 -6.36
N LYS A 68 -6.25 8.36 -5.60
CA LYS A 68 -7.48 9.01 -6.08
C LYS A 68 -7.20 10.42 -6.58
N LEU A 69 -6.61 11.26 -5.72
CA LEU A 69 -6.29 12.65 -6.05
C LEU A 69 -5.36 12.73 -7.28
N PHE A 70 -4.39 11.83 -7.39
CA PHE A 70 -3.51 11.76 -8.55
C PHE A 70 -4.28 11.46 -9.83
N CYS A 71 -5.16 10.45 -9.82
CA CYS A 71 -5.92 10.05 -11.01
C CYS A 71 -6.84 11.19 -11.46
N GLU A 72 -7.55 11.83 -10.53
CA GLU A 72 -8.42 12.98 -10.80
C GLU A 72 -7.64 14.18 -11.35
N ASN A 73 -6.44 14.47 -10.82
CA ASN A 73 -5.61 15.58 -11.31
C ASN A 73 -5.07 15.31 -12.72
N VAL A 74 -4.61 14.08 -12.98
CA VAL A 74 -4.16 13.66 -14.31
C VAL A 74 -5.31 13.72 -15.31
N ASP A 75 -6.46 13.18 -14.94
CA ASP A 75 -7.64 13.16 -15.80
C ASP A 75 -8.11 14.57 -16.16
N SER A 76 -8.25 15.44 -15.14
CA SER A 76 -8.63 16.84 -15.33
C SER A 76 -7.68 17.58 -16.28
N TRP A 77 -6.36 17.33 -16.17
CA TRP A 77 -5.38 17.91 -17.09
C TRP A 77 -5.54 17.39 -18.52
N LEU A 78 -5.71 16.07 -18.69
CA LEU A 78 -5.83 15.45 -20.01
C LEU A 78 -7.16 15.78 -20.70
N PHE A 79 -8.22 16.00 -19.93
CA PHE A 79 -9.54 16.39 -20.43
C PHE A 79 -9.57 17.81 -21.02
N GLN A 80 -8.73 18.72 -20.53
CA GLN A 80 -8.72 20.12 -20.96
C GLN A 80 -8.37 20.32 -22.45
N ASP A 81 -7.49 19.48 -23.01
CA ASP A 81 -7.11 19.53 -24.42
C ASP A 81 -6.59 18.15 -24.87
N PRO A 82 -7.05 17.59 -26.00
CA PRO A 82 -6.59 16.30 -26.51
C PRO A 82 -5.08 16.22 -26.82
N LYS A 83 -4.39 17.37 -26.92
CA LYS A 83 -2.93 17.43 -27.07
C LYS A 83 -2.18 17.34 -25.73
N ASN A 84 -2.89 17.48 -24.61
CA ASN A 84 -2.27 17.50 -23.30
C ASN A 84 -1.59 16.17 -22.97
N LEU A 85 -0.43 16.28 -22.33
CA LEU A 85 0.44 15.19 -21.96
C LEU A 85 0.74 15.24 -20.46
N ALA A 86 0.52 14.12 -19.77
CA ALA A 86 0.94 13.92 -18.39
C ALA A 86 2.32 13.25 -18.33
N VAL A 87 3.32 13.94 -17.77
CA VAL A 87 4.70 13.47 -17.68
C VAL A 87 5.01 13.05 -16.24
N ILE A 88 4.85 11.75 -15.95
CA ILE A 88 5.03 11.22 -14.59
C ILE A 88 6.47 10.73 -14.42
N HIS A 89 7.12 11.09 -13.30
CA HIS A 89 8.47 10.64 -13.01
C HIS A 89 8.74 10.34 -11.53
N CYS A 90 9.73 9.50 -11.30
CA CYS A 90 10.40 9.34 -10.02
C CYS A 90 11.91 9.33 -10.28
N MET A 91 12.73 8.82 -9.35
CA MET A 91 14.16 8.66 -9.57
C MET A 91 14.49 7.90 -10.84
N ALA A 92 14.17 6.60 -10.91
CA ALA A 92 14.49 5.75 -12.06
C ALA A 92 13.39 5.73 -13.13
N GLY A 93 12.19 6.23 -12.82
CA GLY A 93 11.04 6.11 -13.71
C GLY A 93 10.63 4.66 -13.94
N LYS A 94 10.61 3.85 -12.88
CA LYS A 94 10.35 2.40 -12.96
C LYS A 94 9.23 1.95 -12.00
N GLY A 95 9.54 1.77 -10.72
CA GLY A 95 8.60 1.27 -9.71
C GLY A 95 7.48 2.25 -9.37
N ARG A 96 7.79 3.33 -8.62
CA ARG A 96 6.82 4.39 -8.25
C ARG A 96 6.05 4.93 -9.47
N THR A 97 6.77 5.30 -10.53
CA THR A 97 6.16 5.75 -11.78
C THR A 97 5.25 4.70 -12.39
N GLY A 98 5.66 3.44 -12.39
CA GLY A 98 4.85 2.36 -12.95
C GLY A 98 3.58 2.13 -12.17
N LEU A 99 3.65 2.14 -10.83
CA LEU A 99 2.47 2.07 -9.98
C LEU A 99 1.49 3.18 -10.34
N MET A 100 1.93 4.45 -10.34
CA MET A 100 1.06 5.59 -10.61
C MET A 100 0.51 5.61 -12.05
N VAL A 101 1.29 5.16 -13.04
CA VAL A 101 0.79 5.00 -14.41
C VAL A 101 -0.25 3.88 -14.48
N CYS A 102 -0.02 2.75 -13.83
CA CYS A 102 -0.94 1.61 -13.88
C CYS A 102 -2.27 1.93 -13.19
N VAL A 103 -2.26 2.61 -12.03
CA VAL A 103 -3.51 3.02 -11.36
C VAL A 103 -4.33 4.00 -12.21
N TYR A 104 -3.68 4.89 -12.98
CA TYR A 104 -4.40 5.76 -13.92
C TYR A 104 -4.97 4.98 -15.11
N LEU A 105 -4.22 4.04 -15.69
CA LEU A 105 -4.76 3.17 -16.75
C LEU A 105 -5.95 2.34 -16.27
N VAL A 106 -5.89 1.85 -15.02
CA VAL A 106 -7.01 1.18 -14.36
C VAL A 106 -8.18 2.12 -14.15
N TYR A 107 -7.92 3.37 -13.74
CA TYR A 107 -8.94 4.42 -13.64
C TYR A 107 -9.63 4.71 -14.98
N CYS A 108 -8.91 4.58 -16.10
CA CYS A 108 -9.47 4.65 -17.46
C CYS A 108 -10.22 3.38 -17.93
N GLY A 109 -10.41 2.36 -17.07
CA GLY A 109 -11.17 1.14 -17.39
C GLY A 109 -10.33 -0.07 -17.79
N MET A 110 -9.00 -0.02 -17.68
CA MET A 110 -8.15 -1.19 -17.92
C MET A 110 -8.16 -2.15 -16.72
N THR A 111 -7.97 -3.45 -16.95
CA THR A 111 -7.72 -4.38 -15.84
C THR A 111 -6.35 -4.11 -15.21
N ALA A 112 -6.19 -4.40 -13.91
CA ALA A 112 -4.92 -4.22 -13.22
C ALA A 112 -3.77 -5.02 -13.85
N GLU A 113 -4.04 -6.25 -14.32
CA GLU A 113 -3.01 -7.09 -14.96
C GLU A 113 -2.60 -6.54 -16.33
N ASP A 114 -3.57 -6.12 -17.14
CA ASP A 114 -3.28 -5.52 -18.45
C ASP A 114 -2.49 -4.22 -18.31
N ALA A 115 -2.84 -3.38 -17.32
CA ALA A 115 -2.11 -2.14 -17.04
C ALA A 115 -0.66 -2.41 -16.65
N LEU A 116 -0.44 -3.37 -15.74
CA LEU A 116 0.90 -3.78 -15.30
C LEU A 116 1.74 -4.34 -16.45
N GLN A 117 1.13 -5.19 -17.29
CA GLN A 117 1.79 -5.81 -18.44
C GLN A 117 2.09 -4.82 -19.56
N LEU A 118 1.15 -3.91 -19.85
CA LEU A 118 1.34 -2.83 -20.81
C LEU A 118 2.49 -1.93 -20.37
N TYR A 119 2.51 -1.50 -19.10
CA TYR A 119 3.60 -0.68 -18.59
C TYR A 119 4.95 -1.42 -18.68
N ALA A 120 5.00 -2.70 -18.30
CA ALA A 120 6.21 -3.50 -18.36
C ALA A 120 6.78 -3.61 -19.78
N SER A 121 5.93 -3.89 -20.77
CA SER A 121 6.32 -4.02 -22.17
C SER A 121 6.75 -2.70 -22.81
N LYS A 122 6.11 -1.58 -22.44
CA LYS A 122 6.45 -0.26 -22.98
C LYS A 122 7.67 0.36 -22.31
N ARG A 123 7.86 0.14 -21.01
CA ARG A 123 8.92 0.81 -20.24
C ARG A 123 10.23 0.02 -20.19
N THR A 124 10.20 -1.30 -20.32
CA THR A 124 11.37 -2.17 -20.10
C THR A 124 11.56 -3.19 -21.21
N THR A 125 12.80 -3.56 -21.48
CA THR A 125 13.15 -4.58 -22.49
C THR A 125 13.02 -6.02 -21.97
N ASN A 126 12.98 -6.21 -20.66
CA ASN A 126 12.90 -7.53 -20.01
C ASN A 126 11.53 -7.80 -19.36
N ASN A 127 10.52 -6.99 -19.70
CA ASN A 127 9.16 -7.06 -19.16
C ASN A 127 9.09 -7.00 -17.61
N GLN A 128 10.08 -6.35 -16.98
CA GLN A 128 10.12 -6.15 -15.54
C GLN A 128 9.78 -4.69 -15.22
N GLY A 129 8.52 -4.28 -15.38
CA GLY A 129 8.03 -2.94 -15.07
C GLY A 129 7.91 -2.67 -13.56
N VAL A 130 6.70 -2.81 -13.03
CA VAL A 130 6.43 -2.79 -11.58
C VAL A 130 6.74 -4.18 -11.01
N SER A 131 7.96 -4.35 -10.51
CA SER A 131 8.47 -5.64 -10.05
C SER A 131 8.37 -5.84 -8.53
N ILE A 132 7.94 -4.83 -7.77
CA ILE A 132 7.77 -4.93 -6.31
C ILE A 132 6.36 -5.49 -6.03
N PRO A 133 6.22 -6.67 -5.40
CA PRO A 133 4.91 -7.27 -5.11
C PRO A 133 3.93 -6.33 -4.42
N SER A 134 4.36 -5.59 -3.40
CA SER A 134 3.44 -4.65 -2.72
C SER A 134 2.97 -3.51 -3.62
N GLN A 135 3.79 -3.07 -4.58
CA GLN A 135 3.34 -2.08 -5.56
C GLN A 135 2.28 -2.65 -6.51
N ARG A 136 2.43 -3.91 -6.93
CA ARG A 136 1.40 -4.62 -7.73
C ARG A 136 0.11 -4.82 -6.91
N ARG A 137 0.24 -5.18 -5.63
CA ARG A 137 -0.89 -5.33 -4.69
C ARG A 137 -1.71 -4.06 -4.58
N TYR A 138 -1.06 -2.89 -4.54
CA TYR A 138 -1.77 -1.60 -4.47
C TYR A 138 -2.49 -1.23 -5.78
N VAL A 139 -1.99 -1.68 -6.94
CA VAL A 139 -2.76 -1.56 -8.20
C VAL A 139 -4.03 -2.42 -8.14
N GLN A 140 -3.95 -3.61 -7.53
CA GLN A 140 -5.12 -4.48 -7.32
C GLN A 140 -6.11 -3.91 -6.29
N TYR A 141 -5.61 -3.37 -5.17
CA TYR A 141 -6.45 -2.66 -4.19
C TYR A 141 -7.19 -1.49 -4.84
N TRP A 142 -6.48 -0.71 -5.65
CA TRP A 142 -7.08 0.39 -6.41
C TRP A 142 -8.17 -0.13 -7.36
N ALA A 143 -7.90 -1.17 -8.15
CA ALA A 143 -8.88 -1.75 -9.07
C ALA A 143 -10.15 -2.22 -8.33
N SER A 144 -10.02 -2.82 -7.15
CA SER A 144 -11.17 -3.25 -6.33
C SER A 144 -11.96 -2.10 -5.70
N ALA A 145 -11.39 -0.90 -5.63
CA ALA A 145 -12.06 0.30 -5.12
C ALA A 145 -12.82 1.06 -6.22
N LEU A 146 -12.73 0.63 -7.49
CA LEU A 146 -13.42 1.30 -8.60
C LEU A 146 -14.70 0.57 -8.99
N SER A 147 -15.71 1.34 -9.36
CA SER A 147 -16.96 0.84 -9.95
C SER A 147 -17.24 1.62 -11.23
N PHE A 148 -17.42 0.91 -12.34
CA PHE A 148 -17.67 1.54 -13.64
C PHE A 148 -19.17 1.56 -13.95
N PRO A 149 -19.74 2.72 -14.33
CA PRO A 149 -21.15 2.80 -14.69
C PRO A 149 -21.43 1.94 -15.93
N ARG A 150 -22.54 1.19 -15.90
CA ARG A 150 -23.00 0.38 -17.04
C ARG A 150 -23.81 1.27 -17.99
N GLY A 151 -23.23 1.71 -19.11
CA GLY A 151 -23.93 2.56 -20.09
C GLY A 151 -23.10 2.89 -21.35
N ILE A 152 -23.76 3.45 -22.37
CA ILE A 152 -23.21 3.73 -23.72
C ILE A 152 -22.07 4.77 -23.70
N ASN A 153 -22.02 5.60 -22.66
CA ASN A 153 -20.92 6.54 -22.43
C ASN A 153 -20.08 6.00 -21.26
N ASN A 154 -18.91 5.45 -21.54
CA ASN A 154 -17.92 5.06 -20.53
C ASN A 154 -17.47 6.30 -19.75
N GLY A 155 -18.22 6.67 -18.71
CA GLY A 155 -17.88 7.77 -17.79
C GLY A 155 -16.73 7.39 -16.87
N LEU A 156 -16.22 8.39 -16.13
CA LEU A 156 -15.25 8.15 -15.07
C LEU A 156 -15.80 7.16 -14.03
N PRO A 157 -14.95 6.30 -13.44
CA PRO A 157 -15.41 5.36 -12.43
C PRO A 157 -15.76 6.09 -11.14
N ASP A 158 -16.74 5.54 -10.42
CA ASP A 158 -16.97 5.87 -9.02
C ASP A 158 -15.84 5.27 -8.18
N VAL A 159 -15.23 6.09 -7.32
CA VAL A 159 -14.12 5.69 -6.45
C VAL A 159 -14.65 5.43 -5.04
N ASN A 160 -14.85 4.16 -4.72
CA ASN A 160 -15.32 3.64 -3.45
C ASN A 160 -14.14 3.13 -2.61
N LEU A 161 -13.40 4.06 -1.99
CA LEU A 161 -12.33 3.69 -1.07
C LEU A 161 -12.93 2.99 0.16
N PRO A 162 -12.37 1.85 0.60
CA PRO A 162 -12.86 1.19 1.80
C PRO A 162 -12.62 2.10 3.02
N PRO A 163 -13.52 2.07 4.02
CA PRO A 163 -13.34 2.85 5.23
C PRO A 163 -12.05 2.44 5.94
N SER A 164 -11.40 3.40 6.58
CA SER A 164 -10.24 3.12 7.44
C SER A 164 -10.65 2.13 8.53
N CYS A 165 -9.95 1.00 8.60
CA CYS A 165 -10.25 -0.05 9.57
C CYS A 165 -9.04 -0.30 10.46
N SER A 166 -9.21 -0.13 11.77
CA SER A 166 -8.20 -0.54 12.75
C SER A 166 -8.22 -2.06 12.93
N ARG A 167 -7.03 -2.66 13.00
CA ARG A 167 -6.81 -4.10 13.19
C ARG A 167 -5.71 -4.30 14.23
N GLU A 168 -5.91 -5.28 15.10
CA GLU A 168 -4.91 -5.63 16.11
C GLU A 168 -3.99 -6.74 15.60
N LEU A 169 -2.73 -6.43 15.33
CA LEU A 169 -1.74 -7.45 15.02
C LEU A 169 -1.41 -8.25 16.29
N ARG A 170 -1.73 -9.55 16.26
CA ARG A 170 -1.59 -10.48 17.39
C ARG A 170 -0.33 -11.35 17.26
N ARG A 171 0.05 -11.70 16.03
CA ARG A 171 1.13 -12.66 15.79
C ARG A 171 1.84 -12.44 14.45
N ILE A 172 3.14 -12.69 14.43
CA ILE A 172 3.95 -12.86 13.22
C ILE A 172 4.61 -14.23 13.29
N ARG A 173 4.42 -15.04 12.25
CA ARG A 173 5.00 -16.38 12.17
C ARG A 173 5.66 -16.62 10.82
N LEU A 174 6.84 -17.22 10.82
CA LEU A 174 7.56 -17.62 9.61
C LEU A 174 7.76 -19.14 9.62
N TYR A 175 7.16 -19.81 8.64
CA TYR A 175 7.25 -21.26 8.45
C TYR A 175 8.40 -21.63 7.52
N ASP A 176 8.93 -22.85 7.73
CA ASP A 176 9.97 -23.46 6.88
C ASP A 176 11.17 -22.53 6.67
N ILE A 177 11.60 -21.87 7.74
CA ILE A 177 12.78 -21.00 7.73
C ILE A 177 14.03 -21.85 7.92
N VAL A 178 14.96 -21.84 6.98
CA VAL A 178 16.23 -22.56 7.10
C VAL A 178 17.39 -21.62 7.45
N ASN A 179 18.47 -22.19 8.00
CA ASN A 179 19.74 -21.48 8.24
C ASN A 179 19.68 -20.29 9.23
N THR A 180 18.58 -20.14 9.98
CA THR A 180 18.49 -19.22 11.12
C THR A 180 17.49 -19.74 12.14
N ASP A 181 17.66 -19.34 13.40
CA ASP A 181 16.71 -19.53 14.50
C ASP A 181 16.08 -18.19 14.97
N PHE A 182 16.40 -17.11 14.25
CA PHE A 182 16.06 -15.74 14.64
C PHE A 182 15.84 -14.83 13.43
N VAL A 183 14.81 -13.98 13.50
CA VAL A 183 14.58 -12.86 12.57
C VAL A 183 14.06 -11.66 13.35
N PHE A 184 14.65 -10.49 13.12
CA PHE A 184 14.16 -9.23 13.68
C PHE A 184 13.16 -8.56 12.74
N PHE A 185 12.17 -7.86 13.26
CA PHE A 185 11.21 -7.11 12.45
C PHE A 185 10.92 -5.72 13.01
N VAL A 186 10.51 -4.82 12.12
CA VAL A 186 9.99 -3.49 12.42
C VAL A 186 8.66 -3.32 11.69
N VAL A 187 7.61 -2.96 12.44
CA VAL A 187 6.29 -2.62 11.95
C VAL A 187 6.17 -1.11 11.92
N SER A 188 5.69 -0.58 10.80
CA SER A 188 5.47 0.85 10.62
C SER A 188 4.15 1.10 9.90
N GLU A 189 3.53 2.24 10.16
CA GLU A 189 2.34 2.71 9.44
C GLU A 189 2.60 4.08 8.83
N LEU A 190 1.84 4.42 7.77
CA LEU A 190 1.88 5.76 7.19
C LEU A 190 1.02 6.72 8.02
N GLN A 191 1.67 7.71 8.63
CA GLN A 191 0.99 8.70 9.45
C GLN A 191 0.44 9.85 8.59
N GLU A 192 -0.83 10.18 8.76
CA GLU A 192 -1.42 11.37 8.17
C GLU A 192 -0.99 12.63 8.92
N ILE A 193 -0.50 13.63 8.18
CA ILE A 193 -0.16 14.95 8.71
C ILE A 193 -1.16 15.95 8.14
N PRO A 194 -1.91 16.69 8.98
CA PRO A 194 -2.87 17.68 8.50
C PRO A 194 -2.25 18.68 7.52
N GLY A 195 -2.93 18.90 6.40
CA GLY A 195 -2.47 19.84 5.36
C GLY A 195 -1.30 19.34 4.50
N GLN A 196 -0.81 18.11 4.70
CA GLN A 196 0.25 17.52 3.88
C GLN A 196 -0.26 16.32 3.08
N LEU A 197 0.13 16.28 1.81
CA LEU A 197 -0.14 15.11 0.96
C LEU A 197 0.82 13.94 1.30
N TYR A 198 2.05 14.25 1.72
CA TYR A 198 3.02 13.25 2.14
C TYR A 198 2.65 12.66 3.49
N ARG A 199 2.73 11.33 3.60
CA ARG A 199 2.51 10.59 4.84
C ARG A 199 3.79 9.86 5.22
N PRO A 200 4.55 10.30 6.25
CA PRO A 200 5.77 9.63 6.65
C PRO A 200 5.47 8.27 7.31
N SER A 201 6.39 7.33 7.12
CA SER A 201 6.39 6.04 7.82
C SER A 201 6.85 6.21 9.27
N VAL A 202 6.01 5.80 10.22
CA VAL A 202 6.30 5.86 11.66
C VAL A 202 6.39 4.44 12.24
N GLU A 203 7.43 4.15 13.03
CA GLU A 203 7.58 2.87 13.73
C GLU A 203 6.55 2.76 14.86
N VAL A 204 5.74 1.70 14.82
CA VAL A 204 4.70 1.42 15.83
C VAL A 204 5.08 0.23 16.73
N ALA A 205 5.86 -0.72 16.19
CA ALA A 205 6.35 -1.85 16.96
C ALA A 205 7.64 -2.42 16.35
N LYS A 206 8.44 -3.08 17.18
CA LYS A 206 9.57 -3.90 16.75
C LYS A 206 9.71 -5.11 17.65
N GLY A 207 10.30 -6.17 17.12
CA GLY A 207 10.45 -7.41 17.86
C GLY A 207 11.28 -8.43 17.11
N SER A 208 11.28 -9.66 17.64
CA SER A 208 11.99 -10.76 17.00
C SER A 208 11.15 -12.02 17.00
N CYS A 209 11.12 -12.69 15.85
CA CYS A 209 10.62 -14.05 15.73
C CYS A 209 11.74 -15.02 16.11
N ARG A 210 11.45 -15.98 16.99
CA ARG A 210 12.42 -16.98 17.48
C ARG A 210 11.86 -18.38 17.32
N GLN A 211 12.75 -19.37 17.25
CA GLN A 211 12.35 -20.77 17.15
C GLN A 211 11.49 -21.19 18.35
N VAL A 212 10.39 -21.87 18.07
CA VAL A 212 9.55 -22.49 19.09
C VAL A 212 10.27 -23.73 19.63
N ARG A 213 10.83 -23.66 20.84
CA ARG A 213 11.44 -24.83 21.50
C ARG A 213 10.35 -25.65 22.21
N GLN A 214 10.36 -26.97 22.00
CA GLN A 214 9.52 -27.92 22.75
C GLN A 214 9.67 -27.66 24.25
N GLY A 215 8.55 -27.44 24.95
CA GLY A 215 8.51 -27.12 26.38
C GLY A 215 8.20 -25.65 26.72
N TYR A 216 8.09 -24.76 25.74
CA TYR A 216 7.60 -23.39 25.99
C TYR A 216 6.07 -23.38 26.09
N HIS A 217 5.52 -23.88 27.20
CA HIS A 217 4.14 -23.59 27.61
C HIS A 217 4.04 -22.09 27.88
N ARG A 218 3.48 -21.31 26.95
CA ARG A 218 3.03 -19.95 27.28
C ARG A 218 1.66 -20.03 27.92
N THR A 219 1.60 -19.51 29.14
CA THR A 219 0.38 -19.13 29.83
C THR A 219 -0.37 -18.11 28.96
N TYR A 220 -1.64 -18.39 28.69
CA TYR A 220 -2.52 -17.62 27.80
C TYR A 220 -2.20 -17.76 26.30
N SER A 221 -2.58 -18.90 25.72
CA SER A 221 -3.01 -18.95 24.32
C SER A 221 -4.54 -18.90 24.27
N PRO A 222 -5.16 -17.71 24.34
CA PRO A 222 -6.55 -17.59 23.95
C PRO A 222 -6.63 -17.69 22.42
N ARG A 223 -6.91 -18.89 21.90
CA ARG A 223 -7.27 -19.08 20.49
C ARG A 223 -8.76 -18.84 20.33
N TYR A 224 -9.16 -17.57 20.36
CA TYR A 224 -10.52 -17.18 20.08
C TYR A 224 -10.67 -16.96 18.58
N TYR A 225 -11.45 -17.81 17.90
CA TYR A 225 -12.08 -17.43 16.65
C TYR A 225 -13.51 -17.03 17.01
N ILE A 226 -13.80 -15.75 16.85
CA ILE A 226 -15.12 -15.21 17.18
C ILE A 226 -15.89 -15.14 15.86
N SER A 227 -16.96 -15.93 15.77
CA SER A 227 -17.92 -15.81 14.68
C SER A 227 -18.94 -14.76 15.07
N PHE A 228 -19.08 -13.71 14.27
CA PHE A 228 -20.16 -12.74 14.40
C PHE A 228 -21.11 -12.94 13.21
N VAL A 229 -22.41 -12.97 13.50
CA VAL A 229 -23.46 -12.93 12.47
C VAL A 229 -23.54 -11.49 12.02
N GLU A 230 -23.47 -11.25 10.71
CA GLU A 230 -23.80 -9.94 10.14
C GLU A 230 -25.31 -9.74 10.34
N ASP A 231 -25.72 -8.72 11.09
CA ASP A 231 -27.13 -8.34 11.15
C ASP A 231 -27.51 -7.83 9.77
N ASP A 232 -28.38 -8.56 9.08
CA ASP A 232 -28.98 -8.15 7.81
C ASP A 232 -29.67 -6.79 7.98
N GLU A 233 -29.53 -5.91 6.98
CA GLU A 233 -30.00 -4.50 6.95
C GLU A 233 -31.53 -4.28 7.14
N ASP A 234 -32.31 -5.27 7.54
CA ASP A 234 -33.73 -5.12 7.81
C ASP A 234 -33.99 -4.98 9.32
N GLY A 235 -33.91 -3.74 9.79
CA GLY A 235 -34.19 -3.30 11.17
C GLY A 235 -35.59 -3.67 11.68
N LYS A 236 -35.79 -4.93 12.03
CA LYS A 236 -36.88 -5.38 12.90
C LYS A 236 -36.28 -5.94 14.19
N THR A 237 -36.24 -5.09 15.19
CA THR A 237 -36.05 -5.45 16.59
C THR A 237 -37.16 -6.42 17.03
N SER A 238 -36.84 -7.70 17.13
CA SER A 238 -37.60 -8.63 17.98
C SER A 238 -36.86 -8.81 19.29
N ASP A 239 -37.50 -8.38 20.38
CA ASP A 239 -37.13 -8.68 21.76
C ASP A 239 -37.06 -10.20 21.97
N SER A 240 -35.87 -10.79 21.92
CA SER A 240 -35.53 -12.04 22.63
C SER A 240 -34.04 -12.38 22.45
N ASP A 241 -33.36 -12.52 23.59
CA ASP A 241 -32.01 -13.02 23.81
C ASP A 241 -30.85 -12.21 23.23
N HIS A 242 -30.06 -11.61 24.14
CA HIS A 242 -28.68 -11.24 23.89
C HIS A 242 -27.90 -12.49 23.44
N GLN A 243 -27.84 -12.72 22.13
CA GLN A 243 -27.10 -13.84 21.58
C GLN A 243 -25.61 -13.54 21.75
N GLU A 244 -25.03 -14.05 22.85
CA GLU A 244 -23.60 -13.96 23.09
C GLU A 244 -22.86 -14.53 21.86
N PRO A 245 -21.79 -13.86 21.39
CA PRO A 245 -21.06 -14.29 20.21
C PRO A 245 -20.60 -15.74 20.38
N HIS A 246 -20.86 -16.58 19.39
CA HIS A 246 -20.43 -17.96 19.42
C HIS A 246 -18.90 -18.01 19.35
N VAL A 247 -18.28 -18.44 20.45
CA VAL A 247 -16.84 -18.70 20.52
C VAL A 247 -16.58 -20.05 19.86
N VAL A 248 -16.00 -20.02 18.66
CA VAL A 248 -15.55 -21.23 17.97
C VAL A 248 -14.08 -21.43 18.30
N VAL A 249 -13.76 -22.55 18.94
CA VAL A 249 -12.37 -22.91 19.26
C VAL A 249 -11.89 -23.90 18.22
N GLN A 250 -10.95 -23.49 17.37
CA GLN A 250 -10.17 -24.44 16.60
C GLN A 250 -9.07 -25.00 17.51
N MET A 251 -9.27 -26.23 17.97
CA MET A 251 -8.18 -27.05 18.50
C MET A 251 -7.20 -27.29 17.34
N ASP A 252 -5.94 -26.86 17.50
CA ASP A 252 -4.93 -27.37 16.59
C ASP A 252 -4.76 -28.85 16.90
N THR A 253 -5.23 -29.70 15.99
CA THR A 253 -4.44 -30.85 15.61
C THR A 253 -3.32 -30.32 14.71
N GLU A 254 -2.36 -29.60 15.31
CA GLU A 254 -1.15 -29.18 14.60
C GLU A 254 -0.57 -30.47 14.01
N SER A 255 -0.54 -30.56 12.68
CA SER A 255 0.08 -31.70 12.02
C SER A 255 1.47 -31.86 12.60
N SER A 256 1.84 -33.07 13.01
CA SER A 256 3.17 -33.37 13.57
C SER A 256 4.31 -32.96 12.62
N ILE A 257 4.02 -32.75 11.33
CA ILE A 257 4.91 -32.17 10.32
C ILE A 257 5.31 -30.71 10.60
N ILE A 258 4.47 -29.91 11.26
CA ILE A 258 4.81 -28.53 11.63
C ILE A 258 5.93 -28.50 12.69
N TYR A 259 6.01 -29.53 13.54
CA TYR A 259 7.14 -29.74 14.44
C TYR A 259 8.38 -30.33 13.76
N GLN A 260 8.26 -30.88 12.54
CA GLN A 260 9.39 -31.39 11.77
C GLN A 260 10.14 -30.28 11.01
N LYS A 261 9.48 -29.14 10.78
CA LYS A 261 10.06 -27.97 10.10
C LYS A 261 10.30 -26.82 11.07
N THR A 262 11.32 -26.03 10.80
CA THR A 262 11.70 -24.87 11.60
C THR A 262 10.67 -23.74 11.46
N CYS A 263 10.05 -23.38 12.58
CA CYS A 263 9.09 -22.29 12.69
C CYS A 263 9.65 -21.20 13.61
N LEU A 264 9.69 -19.96 13.11
CA LEU A 264 9.96 -18.78 13.92
C LEU A 264 8.66 -18.08 14.26
N ASP A 265 8.52 -17.65 15.51
CA ASP A 265 7.27 -17.10 16.00
C ASP A 265 7.47 -15.88 16.89
N HIS A 266 6.54 -14.95 16.81
CA HIS A 266 6.40 -13.82 17.70
C HIS A 266 4.92 -13.57 17.99
N TYR A 267 4.56 -13.64 19.27
CA TYR A 267 3.25 -13.27 19.78
C TYR A 267 3.36 -11.95 20.54
N PHE A 268 2.46 -11.01 20.25
CA PHE A 268 2.39 -9.73 20.95
C PHE A 268 1.57 -9.88 22.23
N GLU A 269 2.23 -9.78 23.39
CA GLU A 269 1.54 -9.82 24.71
C GLU A 269 0.46 -8.75 24.81
N LYS A 270 0.79 -7.54 24.34
CA LYS A 270 -0.16 -6.47 24.05
C LYS A 270 -0.27 -6.33 22.52
N PRO A 271 -1.43 -6.62 21.91
CA PRO A 271 -1.64 -6.51 20.47
C PRO A 271 -1.28 -5.11 19.97
N VAL A 272 -0.71 -5.05 18.76
CA VAL A 272 -0.35 -3.78 18.13
C VAL A 272 -1.53 -3.30 17.29
N GLU A 273 -2.10 -2.17 17.66
CA GLU A 273 -3.15 -1.53 16.87
C GLU A 273 -2.53 -0.91 15.60
N LEU A 274 -3.11 -1.22 14.44
CA LEU A 274 -2.64 -0.78 13.13
C LEU A 274 -3.80 -0.27 12.31
N SER A 275 -3.61 0.82 11.57
CA SER A 275 -4.63 1.37 10.67
C SER A 275 -4.03 1.89 9.36
N GLY A 276 -4.72 1.63 8.24
CA GLY A 276 -4.34 2.12 6.92
C GLY A 276 -3.18 1.33 6.32
N ASP A 277 -2.18 2.04 5.78
CA ASP A 277 -1.08 1.48 5.01
C ASP A 277 0.07 1.06 5.94
N ILE A 278 0.32 -0.24 6.01
CA ILE A 278 1.30 -0.85 6.92
C ILE A 278 2.50 -1.37 6.14
N ARG A 279 3.70 -1.17 6.69
CA ARG A 279 4.94 -1.81 6.25
C ARG A 279 5.55 -2.64 7.37
N ILE A 280 5.90 -3.89 7.07
CA ILE A 280 6.70 -4.74 7.97
C ILE A 280 8.02 -5.09 7.30
N ILE A 281 9.13 -4.73 7.92
CA ILE A 281 10.48 -5.02 7.41
C ILE A 281 11.13 -6.09 8.29
N PHE A 282 11.73 -7.09 7.64
CA PHE A 282 12.44 -8.17 8.30
C PHE A 282 13.95 -8.05 8.09
N TYR A 283 14.70 -8.31 9.16
CA TYR A 283 16.15 -8.18 9.24
C TYR A 283 16.76 -9.46 9.82
N GLU A 284 17.99 -9.76 9.41
CA GLU A 284 18.76 -10.89 9.94
C GLU A 284 19.03 -10.75 11.46
N LYS A 285 19.25 -9.51 11.90
CA LYS A 285 19.47 -9.12 13.31
C LYS A 285 19.20 -7.62 13.46
N MET A 286 19.14 -7.12 14.71
CA MET A 286 18.86 -5.70 14.98
C MET A 286 19.78 -4.73 14.22
N ILE A 287 21.07 -5.08 14.10
CA ILE A 287 22.05 -4.34 13.30
C ILE A 287 22.52 -5.29 12.19
N GLY A 288 21.66 -5.47 11.18
CA GLY A 288 21.85 -6.43 10.11
C GLY A 288 21.28 -5.96 8.78
N GLY A 289 21.57 -6.70 7.72
CA GLY A 289 20.99 -6.44 6.41
C GLY A 289 19.47 -6.71 6.42
N ARG A 290 18.72 -5.87 5.71
CA ARG A 290 17.30 -6.15 5.41
C ARG A 290 17.20 -7.43 4.59
N LEU A 291 16.33 -8.34 5.00
CA LEU A 291 16.03 -9.58 4.29
C LEU A 291 14.99 -9.32 3.19
N PHE A 292 13.84 -8.79 3.60
CA PHE A 292 12.70 -8.44 2.77
C PHE A 292 11.75 -7.52 3.55
N TYR A 293 10.70 -7.05 2.90
CA TYR A 293 9.58 -6.38 3.55
C TYR A 293 8.28 -6.69 2.83
N ILE A 294 7.17 -6.27 3.42
CA ILE A 294 5.84 -6.30 2.82
C ILE A 294 5.14 -4.99 3.13
N CYS A 295 4.28 -4.54 2.21
CA CYS A 295 3.30 -3.50 2.48
C CYS A 295 1.88 -4.02 2.15
N PHE A 296 0.93 -3.68 3.00
CA PHE A 296 -0.49 -4.00 2.83
C PHE A 296 -1.33 -2.87 3.42
N ASN A 297 -2.65 -2.95 3.26
CA ASN A 297 -3.58 -1.98 3.84
C ASN A 297 -4.60 -2.74 4.70
N THR A 298 -4.86 -2.25 5.93
CA THR A 298 -5.69 -2.95 6.91
C THR A 298 -7.15 -3.10 6.48
N SER A 299 -7.67 -2.18 5.66
CA SER A 299 -9.04 -2.23 5.15
C SER A 299 -9.28 -3.38 4.16
N PHE A 300 -8.22 -3.99 3.61
CA PHE A 300 -8.32 -5.14 2.70
C PHE A 300 -8.11 -6.48 3.39
N ILE A 301 -7.95 -6.47 4.72
CA ILE A 301 -7.86 -7.68 5.53
C ILE A 301 -9.28 -8.23 5.70
N LYS A 302 -9.64 -9.27 4.93
CA LYS A 302 -10.95 -9.91 5.00
C LYS A 302 -11.07 -10.90 6.16
N ASN A 303 -9.99 -11.63 6.42
CA ASN A 303 -9.92 -12.65 7.47
C ASN A 303 -8.92 -12.22 8.55
N SER A 304 -8.94 -12.87 9.71
CA SER A 304 -7.93 -12.70 10.77
C SER A 304 -6.50 -13.15 10.39
N LEU A 305 -6.23 -13.45 9.12
CA LEU A 305 -4.98 -14.02 8.64
C LEU A 305 -4.55 -13.43 7.29
N LEU A 306 -3.30 -12.99 7.19
CA LEU A 306 -2.61 -12.74 5.93
C LEU A 306 -1.44 -13.71 5.77
N GLN A 307 -1.29 -14.28 4.58
CA GLN A 307 -0.23 -15.21 4.25
C GLN A 307 0.55 -14.69 3.04
N PHE A 308 1.89 -14.78 3.10
CA PHE A 308 2.79 -14.33 2.05
C PHE A 308 3.79 -15.42 1.70
N THR A 309 3.83 -15.77 0.42
CA THR A 309 4.83 -16.69 -0.15
C THR A 309 6.10 -15.91 -0.52
N PRO A 310 7.22 -16.56 -0.88
CA PRO A 310 8.42 -15.84 -1.33
C PRO A 310 8.18 -14.90 -2.52
N GLY A 311 7.20 -15.19 -3.37
CA GLY A 311 6.81 -14.33 -4.50
C GLY A 311 6.12 -13.03 -4.09
N ASP A 312 5.59 -12.97 -2.88
CA ASP A 312 4.87 -11.82 -2.34
C ASP A 312 5.75 -10.86 -1.53
N LEU A 313 7.03 -11.24 -1.31
CA LEU A 313 7.98 -10.51 -0.47
C LEU A 313 8.79 -9.49 -1.28
N ASP A 314 8.80 -8.26 -0.81
CA ASP A 314 9.51 -7.18 -1.48
C ASP A 314 11.02 -7.24 -1.22
N LYS A 315 11.79 -7.02 -2.29
CA LYS A 315 13.27 -7.00 -2.28
C LYS A 315 13.88 -8.24 -1.63
N LEU A 316 13.22 -9.40 -1.76
CA LEU A 316 13.75 -10.69 -1.32
C LEU A 316 15.07 -10.98 -2.05
N GLY A 317 16.19 -10.72 -1.36
CA GLY A 317 17.53 -10.88 -1.90
C GLY A 317 17.99 -12.34 -1.91
N LYS A 318 19.24 -12.57 -2.33
CA LYS A 318 19.84 -13.92 -2.31
C LYS A 318 19.81 -14.52 -0.90
N ARG A 319 20.19 -13.75 0.13
CA ARG A 319 20.16 -14.20 1.53
C ARG A 319 18.75 -14.55 2.00
N GLY A 320 17.77 -13.68 1.78
CA GLY A 320 16.37 -13.97 2.13
C GLY A 320 15.85 -15.22 1.43
N ARG A 321 16.16 -15.42 0.14
CA ARG A 321 15.81 -16.65 -0.58
C ARG A 321 16.46 -17.90 0.01
N LEU A 322 17.72 -17.83 0.43
CA LEU A 322 18.42 -18.96 1.07
C LEU A 322 17.85 -19.31 2.45
N MET A 323 17.05 -18.43 3.06
CA MET A 323 16.35 -18.68 4.32
C MET A 323 14.94 -19.24 4.12
N CYS A 324 14.34 -19.04 2.93
CA CYS A 324 13.00 -19.52 2.62
C CYS A 324 13.09 -20.97 2.13
N GLY A 325 12.66 -21.93 2.95
CA GLY A 325 12.50 -23.32 2.54
C GLY A 325 11.40 -23.51 1.47
N PRO A 326 11.25 -24.73 0.93
CA PRO A 326 10.31 -25.03 -0.16
C PRO A 326 8.83 -24.73 0.17
N SER A 327 8.47 -24.79 1.46
CA SER A 327 7.12 -24.49 1.96
C SER A 327 7.10 -23.21 2.80
N PHE A 328 8.01 -22.27 2.54
CA PHE A 328 8.07 -21.02 3.27
C PHE A 328 6.74 -20.25 3.18
N CYS A 329 6.29 -19.77 4.34
CA CYS A 329 5.14 -18.87 4.45
C CYS A 329 5.36 -17.88 5.59
N LEU A 330 5.14 -16.60 5.32
CA LEU A 330 4.99 -15.58 6.35
C LEU A 330 3.51 -15.42 6.66
N GLU A 331 3.13 -15.61 7.92
CA GLU A 331 1.77 -15.42 8.41
C GLU A 331 1.70 -14.24 9.38
N LEU A 332 0.68 -13.40 9.18
CA LEU A 332 0.29 -12.34 10.11
C LEU A 332 -1.12 -12.63 10.61
N THR A 333 -1.28 -12.74 11.92
CA THR A 333 -2.60 -12.97 12.55
C THR A 333 -3.12 -11.68 13.17
N PHE A 334 -4.36 -11.33 12.87
CA PHE A 334 -5.04 -10.14 13.33
C PHE A 334 -6.26 -10.48 14.21
N GLY A 335 -6.56 -9.60 15.16
CA GLY A 335 -7.85 -9.57 15.85
C GLY A 335 -8.99 -9.12 14.91
N PRO A 336 -10.24 -9.13 15.40
CA PRO A 336 -11.39 -8.65 14.65
C PRO A 336 -11.28 -7.16 14.29
N ALA A 337 -12.20 -6.70 13.43
CA ALA A 337 -12.37 -5.27 13.20
C ALA A 337 -12.67 -4.53 14.48
N ASN A 338 -11.83 -3.55 14.82
CA ASN A 338 -12.22 -2.58 15.82
C ASN A 338 -13.05 -1.52 15.09
N SER A 339 -14.36 -1.50 15.33
CA SER A 339 -15.31 -0.49 14.83
C SER A 339 -15.06 0.91 15.41
N LYS A 340 -14.09 1.05 16.31
CA LYS A 340 -13.66 2.34 16.85
C LYS A 340 -12.70 3.04 15.89
N CYS A 341 -13.21 3.58 14.78
CA CYS A 341 -12.46 4.57 14.00
C CYS A 341 -13.36 5.74 13.57
N SER A 342 -13.25 6.82 14.35
CA SER A 342 -13.56 8.23 14.06
C SER A 342 -14.94 8.59 13.49
N GLU A 343 -15.90 8.80 14.38
CA GLU A 343 -16.73 10.00 14.29
C GLU A 343 -15.81 11.23 14.47
N LEU A 344 -15.33 11.80 13.37
CA LEU A 344 -14.89 13.19 13.35
C LEU A 344 -15.92 13.95 12.50
N PRO A 345 -16.44 15.10 12.98
CA PRO A 345 -17.54 15.77 12.33
C PRO A 345 -17.08 16.23 10.95
N PHE A 346 -17.84 15.81 9.93
CA PHE A 346 -17.87 16.49 8.64
C PHE A 346 -18.04 17.98 8.90
N VAL A 347 -17.02 18.77 8.58
CA VAL A 347 -17.21 20.21 8.40
C VAL A 347 -17.97 20.35 7.10
N SER A 348 -19.30 20.42 7.21
CA SER A 348 -20.21 20.72 6.13
C SER A 348 -19.90 22.10 5.57
N ASN A 349 -19.72 22.15 4.25
CA ASN A 349 -20.00 23.25 3.33
C ASN A 349 -19.81 24.67 3.86
N VAL A 350 -18.75 25.33 3.41
CA VAL A 350 -18.71 26.79 3.34
C VAL A 350 -19.61 27.20 2.18
N ASP A 351 -20.86 27.57 2.49
CA ASP A 351 -21.75 28.26 1.58
C ASP A 351 -21.15 29.63 1.23
N PHE A 352 -20.72 29.79 -0.02
CA PHE A 352 -20.52 31.10 -0.63
C PHE A 352 -21.80 31.48 -1.36
N SER A 353 -22.71 32.17 -0.69
CA SER A 353 -23.72 33.02 -1.35
C SER A 353 -24.39 33.97 -0.36
N ASP A 354 -24.26 35.25 -0.71
CA ASP A 354 -25.16 36.38 -0.51
C ASP A 354 -25.44 36.96 0.89
N GLY A 355 -25.10 38.25 0.98
CA GLY A 355 -25.95 39.26 1.62
C GLY A 355 -25.24 40.17 2.61
N LEU A 356 -24.92 41.40 2.21
CA LEU A 356 -25.76 42.57 2.51
C LEU A 356 -25.05 43.91 2.20
N GLU A 357 -25.71 44.68 1.33
CA GLU A 357 -25.70 46.14 1.33
C GLU A 357 -26.25 46.71 2.67
N GLU A 358 -26.04 48.02 2.84
CA GLU A 358 -26.52 48.93 3.91
C GLU A 358 -25.64 49.07 5.17
N MET A 359 -24.59 49.89 5.06
CA MET A 359 -24.62 51.31 5.46
C MET A 359 -23.38 52.07 4.94
#